data_AF-A0A519DLC2-F1
#
_entry.id   AF-A0A519DLC2-F1
#
_cell.length_a   1.000
_cell.length_b   1.000
_cell.length_c   1.000
_cell.angle_alpha   90.00
_cell.angle_beta   90.00
_cell.angle_gamma   90.00
#
_symmetry.space_group_name_H-M   'P 1'
#
loop_
_entity.id
_entity.type
_entity.pdbx_description
1 polymer ?
#
loop_
_entity_poly.entity_id
_entity_poly.type
_entity_poly.pdbx_seq_one_letter_code
_entity_poly.pdbx_strand_id
1 'polypeptide(L)' 'MEYKYEVRSLLIKLDVAEEFRSTILGSIWAKGERQTSEAAREYIRQKESEGVISTDQTDRLIAVVDDYTIRR' A
#
# COMPACT_ATOMS: atom_id res chain seq x y z
N MET A 1 -5.87 -12.18 -6.49
CA MET A 1 -4.48 -12.24 -7.03
C MET A 1 -4.09 -11.00 -7.83
N GLU A 2 -5.02 -10.28 -8.49
CA GLU A 2 -4.74 -9.04 -9.25
C GLU A 2 -4.23 -7.87 -8.39
N TYR A 3 -4.84 -7.65 -7.23
CA TYR A 3 -4.49 -6.56 -6.30
C TYR A 3 -3.01 -6.53 -5.86
N LYS A 4 -2.37 -7.69 -5.67
CA LYS A 4 -0.93 -7.75 -5.34
C LYS A 4 -0.07 -7.15 -6.45
N TYR A 5 -0.43 -7.41 -7.72
CA TYR A 5 0.32 -6.91 -8.86
C TYR A 5 0.07 -5.43 -9.12
N GLU A 6 -1.14 -4.95 -8.85
CA GLU A 6 -1.47 -3.52 -8.91
C GLU A 6 -0.66 -2.72 -7.88
N VAL A 7 -0.67 -3.15 -6.60
CA VAL A 7 0.13 -2.50 -5.54
C VAL A 7 1.62 -2.55 -5.87
N ARG A 8 2.13 -3.69 -6.35
CA ARG A 8 3.54 -3.82 -6.75
C ARG A 8 3.90 -2.82 -7.87
N SER A 9 3.06 -2.71 -8.88
CA SER A 9 3.28 -1.80 -10.01
C SER A 9 3.20 -0.34 -9.56
N LEU A 10 2.29 -0.03 -8.64
CA LEU A 10 2.15 1.30 -8.07
C LEU A 10 3.41 1.69 -7.29
N LEU A 11 3.95 0.83 -6.42
CA LEU A 11 5.17 1.12 -5.66
C LEU A 11 6.37 1.48 -6.56
N ILE A 12 6.48 0.86 -7.74
CA ILE A 12 7.50 1.19 -8.74
C ILE A 12 7.21 2.57 -9.38
N LYS A 13 5.96 2.82 -9.79
CA LYS A 13 5.55 4.11 -10.39
C LYS A 13 5.72 5.30 -9.45
N LEU A 14 5.61 5.04 -8.14
CA LEU A 14 5.75 6.02 -7.08
C LEU A 14 7.20 6.30 -6.68
N ASP A 15 8.17 5.57 -7.23
CA ASP A 15 9.57 5.66 -6.84
C ASP A 15 9.79 5.42 -5.33
N VAL A 16 9.05 4.46 -4.76
CA VAL A 16 9.30 4.00 -3.38
C VAL A 16 10.65 3.28 -3.36
N ALA A 17 11.51 3.63 -2.39
CA ALA A 17 12.87 3.07 -2.30
C ALA A 17 12.85 1.53 -2.29
N GLU A 18 13.79 0.93 -3.02
CA GLU A 18 13.76 -0.49 -3.37
C GLU A 18 13.75 -1.40 -2.13
N GLU A 19 14.53 -1.03 -1.13
CA GLU A 19 14.66 -1.73 0.15
C GLU A 19 13.32 -1.84 0.91
N PHE A 20 12.37 -0.93 0.67
CA PHE A 20 11.07 -0.92 1.34
C PHE A 20 9.95 -1.57 0.52
N ARG A 21 10.11 -1.70 -0.80
CA ARG A 21 9.03 -2.16 -1.70
C ARG A 21 8.47 -3.53 -1.32
N SER A 22 9.33 -4.51 -1.04
CA SER A 22 8.91 -5.87 -0.68
C SER A 22 8.15 -5.89 0.66
N THR A 23 8.67 -5.20 1.66
CA THR A 23 8.09 -5.12 3.01
C THR A 23 6.74 -4.42 3.00
N ILE A 24 6.63 -3.29 2.29
CA ILE A 24 5.39 -2.52 2.16
C ILE A 24 4.35 -3.35 1.40
N LEU A 25 4.72 -3.94 0.26
CA LEU A 25 3.82 -4.80 -0.52
C LEU A 25 3.27 -5.96 0.31
N GLY A 26 4.15 -6.69 1.03
CA GLY A 26 3.76 -7.82 1.86
C GLY A 26 2.79 -7.42 2.97
N SER A 27 3.02 -6.27 3.60
CA SER A 27 2.19 -5.76 4.70
C SER A 27 0.83 -5.25 4.22
N ILE A 28 0.78 -4.46 3.15
CA ILE A 28 -0.48 -3.99 2.54
C ILE A 28 -1.31 -5.18 2.06
N TRP A 29 -0.67 -6.17 1.44
CA TRP A 29 -1.35 -7.38 0.99
C TRP A 29 -1.92 -8.19 2.17
N ALA A 30 -1.09 -8.48 3.18
CA ALA A 30 -1.53 -9.25 4.35
C ALA A 30 -2.65 -8.55 5.12
N LYS A 31 -2.59 -7.22 5.26
CA LYS A 31 -3.60 -6.43 5.98
C LYS A 31 -4.87 -6.22 5.14
N GLY A 32 -4.74 -5.84 3.87
CA GLY A 32 -5.86 -5.54 2.99
C GLY A 32 -6.64 -6.77 2.50
N GLU A 33 -5.96 -7.90 2.25
CA GLU A 33 -6.65 -9.13 1.83
C GLU A 33 -7.21 -9.92 3.02
N ARG A 34 -6.45 -10.02 4.13
CA ARG A 34 -6.76 -10.96 5.23
C ARG A 34 -7.35 -10.32 6.49
N GLN A 35 -7.35 -9.00 6.61
CA GLN A 35 -7.90 -8.31 7.78
C GLN A 35 -8.99 -7.32 7.34
N THR A 36 -8.65 -6.05 7.19
CA THR A 36 -9.55 -4.98 6.75
C THR A 36 -8.78 -3.95 5.94
N SER A 37 -9.48 -3.18 5.12
CA SER A 37 -8.91 -2.05 4.39
C SER A 37 -8.38 -0.96 5.32
N GLU A 38 -9.03 -0.76 6.47
CA GLU A 38 -8.59 0.15 7.53
C GLU A 38 -7.19 -0.21 8.05
N ALA A 39 -6.94 -1.48 8.36
CA ALA A 39 -5.62 -1.93 8.83
C ALA A 39 -4.50 -1.66 7.80
N ALA A 40 -4.82 -1.75 6.50
CA ALA A 40 -3.88 -1.39 5.44
C ALA A 40 -3.64 0.13 5.38
N ARG A 41 -4.68 0.96 5.53
CA ARG A 41 -4.55 2.42 5.57
C ARG A 41 -3.71 2.90 6.75
N GLU A 42 -3.97 2.36 7.94
CA GLU A 42 -3.18 2.67 9.15
C GLU A 42 -1.71 2.36 8.96
N TYR A 43 -1.39 1.20 8.37
CA TYR A 43 -0.01 0.84 8.06
C TYR A 43 0.65 1.81 7.07
N ILE A 44 -0.07 2.23 6.02
CA ILE A 44 0.47 3.20 5.06
C ILE A 44 0.75 4.55 5.75
N ARG A 45 -0.20 5.05 6.55
CA ARG A 45 -0.02 6.30 7.34
C ARG A 45 1.11 6.19 8.35
N GLN A 46 1.31 5.02 8.96
CA GLN A 46 2.47 4.75 9.81
C GLN A 46 3.77 4.93 9.02
N LYS A 47 3.87 4.39 7.80
CA LYS A 47 5.08 4.54 6.96
C LYS A 47 5.32 5.97 6.50
N GLU A 48 4.27 6.76 6.30
CA GLU A 48 4.39 8.20 6.12
C GLU A 48 5.01 8.88 7.34
N SER A 49 4.50 8.57 8.55
CA SER A 49 4.99 9.17 9.80
C SER A 49 6.44 8.79 10.12
N GLU A 50 6.88 7.62 9.67
CA GLU A 50 8.26 7.13 9.77
C GLU A 50 9.20 7.75 8.71
N GLY A 51 8.66 8.53 7.76
CA GLY A 51 9.43 9.13 6.66
C GLY A 51 9.85 8.14 5.56
N VAL A 52 9.26 6.94 5.54
CA VAL A 52 9.58 5.88 4.56
C VAL A 52 8.95 6.18 3.20
N ILE A 53 7.77 6.83 3.21
CA ILE A 53 7.05 7.26 2.01
C ILE A 53 6.54 8.69 2.19
N SER A 54 6.37 9.43 1.09
CA SER A 54 5.83 10.78 1.10
C SER A 54 4.31 10.80 1.15
N THR A 55 3.73 11.96 1.44
CA THR A 55 2.26 12.16 1.43
C THR A 55 1.61 11.81 0.09
N ASP A 56 2.21 12.20 -1.06
CA ASP A 56 1.67 11.83 -2.39
C ASP A 56 1.70 10.30 -2.60
N GLN A 57 2.76 9.63 -2.15
CA GLN A 57 2.86 8.17 -2.25
C GLN A 57 1.80 7.50 -1.37
N THR A 58 1.59 8.02 -0.15
CA THR A 58 0.57 7.55 0.79
C THR A 58 -0.84 7.66 0.21
N ASP A 59 -1.21 8.83 -0.30
CA ASP A 59 -2.58 9.07 -0.78
C ASP A 59 -2.90 8.15 -1.98
N ARG A 60 -1.93 7.92 -2.87
CA ARG A 60 -2.08 7.00 -4.01
C ARG A 60 -2.16 5.54 -3.59
N LEU A 61 -1.40 5.13 -2.57
CA LEU A 61 -1.49 3.77 -2.01
C LEU A 61 -2.84 3.52 -1.35
N ILE A 62 -3.36 4.48 -0.59
CA ILE A 62 -4.69 4.40 0.03
C ILE A 62 -5.78 4.30 -1.04
N ALA A 63 -5.70 5.09 -2.12
CA ALA A 63 -6.67 5.02 -3.20
C ALA A 63 -6.79 3.61 -3.82
N VAL A 64 -5.67 2.90 -4.00
CA VAL A 64 -5.69 1.52 -4.52
C VAL A 64 -6.24 0.53 -3.50
N VAL A 65 -5.96 0.71 -2.21
CA VAL A 65 -6.58 -0.10 -1.13
C VAL A 65 -8.10 0.06 -1.14
N ASP A 66 -8.58 1.30 -1.31
CA ASP A 66 -10.01 1.63 -1.28
C ASP A 66 -10.74 1.08 -2.50
N ASP A 67 -10.18 1.28 -3.68
CA ASP A 67 -10.71 0.77 -4.93
C ASP A 67 -10.78 -0.78 -4.94
N TYR A 68 -9.77 -1.47 -4.41
CA TYR A 68 -9.84 -2.92 -4.24
C TYR A 68 -10.95 -3.35 -3.27
N THR A 69 -11.17 -2.59 -2.21
CA THR A 69 -12.23 -2.89 -1.23
C THR A 69 -13.62 -2.78 -1.85
N ILE A 70 -13.82 -1.85 -2.79
CA ILE A 70 -15.09 -1.66 -3.51
C ILE A 70 -15.32 -2.77 -4.55
N ARG A 71 -14.25 -3.27 -5.18
CA ARG A 71 -14.31 -4.33 -6.21
C ARG A 71 -14.43 -5.76 -5.66
N ARG A 72 -14.21 -5.94 -4.35
CA ARG A 72 -14.21 -7.24 -3.66
C ARG A 72 -15.60 -7.82 -3.46
#